data_AF-A0A2I1M1L0-F1
#
_entry.id   AF-A0A2I1M1L0-F1
#
_cell.length_a   1.000
_cell.length_b   1.000
_cell.length_c   1.000
_cell.angle_alpha   90.00
_cell.angle_beta   90.00
_cell.angle_gamma   90.00
#
_symmetry.space_group_name_H-M   'P 1'
#
loop_
_entity.id
_entity.type
_entity.pdbx_description
1 polymer ?
#
loop_
_entity_poly.entity_id
_entity_poly.type
_entity_poly.pdbx_seq_one_letter_code
_entity_poly.pdbx_strand_id
1 'polypeptide(L)'
;MSTQIKVIMVARELSQNTVENASGVSHATISQIYRGDLDINNVAFFTALKIAKALGVKPSELLSDESREELRKVRKAKQRQRSKRVTR
;
A
#
# COMPACT_ATOMS: atom_id res chain seq x y z
N MET A 1 16.34 -9.67 -9.22
CA MET A 1 15.87 -9.66 -7.82
C MET A 1 14.36 -9.79 -7.80
N SER A 2 13.77 -10.54 -6.87
CA SER A 2 12.31 -10.63 -6.73
C SER A 2 11.83 -9.55 -5.77
N THR A 3 10.89 -8.70 -6.19
CA THR A 3 10.31 -7.68 -5.29
C THR A 3 9.35 -8.31 -4.29
N GLN A 4 9.17 -7.66 -3.14
CA GLN A 4 8.25 -8.13 -2.11
C GLN A 4 6.81 -8.24 -2.63
N ILE A 5 6.39 -7.32 -3.50
CA ILE A 5 5.08 -7.38 -4.17
C ILE A 5 4.98 -8.61 -5.05
N LYS A 6 6.01 -8.90 -5.85
CA LYS A 6 6.03 -10.08 -6.72
C LYS A 6 5.88 -11.37 -5.91
N VAL A 7 6.56 -11.48 -4.76
CA VAL A 7 6.44 -12.63 -3.87
C VAL A 7 5.00 -12.77 -3.34
N ILE A 8 4.40 -11.68 -2.86
CA ILE A 8 3.03 -11.68 -2.32
C ILE A 8 2.01 -12.03 -3.42
N MET A 9 2.18 -11.48 -4.62
CA MET A 9 1.28 -11.74 -5.74
C MET A 9 1.33 -13.20 -6.17
N VAL A 10 2.53 -13.78 -6.29
CA VAL A 10 2.68 -15.20 -6.63
C VAL A 10 2.09 -16.09 -5.54
N ALA A 11 2.38 -15.80 -4.26
CA ALA A 11 1.87 -16.58 -3.13
C ALA A 11 0.34 -16.54 -2.99
N ARG A 12 -0.31 -15.50 -3.53
CA ARG A 12 -1.76 -15.32 -3.51
C ARG A 12 -2.43 -15.54 -4.86
N GLU A 13 -1.69 -16.02 -5.85
CA GLU A 13 -2.18 -16.26 -7.21
C GLU A 13 -2.86 -15.02 -7.85
N LEU A 14 -2.35 -13.82 -7.52
CA LEU A 14 -2.89 -12.56 -8.01
C LEU A 14 -2.20 -12.12 -9.29
N SER A 15 -3.00 -11.73 -10.28
CA SER A 15 -2.51 -11.07 -11.50
C SER A 15 -2.29 -9.56 -11.30
N GLN A 16 -1.42 -8.93 -12.10
CA GLN A 16 -1.24 -7.47 -12.08
C GLN A 16 -2.54 -6.73 -12.37
N ASN A 17 -3.37 -7.26 -13.28
CA ASN A 17 -4.68 -6.71 -13.63
C ASN A 17 -5.65 -6.75 -12.44
N THR A 18 -5.61 -7.83 -11.64
CA THR A 18 -6.43 -7.94 -10.43
C THR A 18 -6.04 -6.87 -9.42
N VAL A 19 -4.74 -6.66 -9.21
CA VAL A 19 -4.23 -5.65 -8.27
C VAL A 19 -4.53 -4.24 -8.77
N GLU A 20 -4.43 -3.99 -10.07
CA GLU A 20 -4.82 -2.73 -10.72
C GLU A 20 -6.29 -2.40 -10.45
N ASN A 21 -7.19 -3.32 -10.81
CA ASN A 21 -8.62 -3.12 -10.65
C ASN A 21 -9.01 -2.90 -9.18
N ALA A 22 -8.37 -3.62 -8.25
CA ALA A 22 -8.66 -3.50 -6.82
C ALA A 22 -8.05 -2.24 -6.16
N SER A 23 -6.89 -1.78 -6.64
CA SER A 23 -6.19 -0.62 -6.06
C SER A 23 -6.57 0.71 -6.73
N GLY A 24 -7.02 0.66 -7.99
CA GLY A 24 -7.21 1.84 -8.84
C GLY A 24 -5.89 2.54 -9.20
N VAL A 25 -4.75 1.82 -9.12
CA VAL A 25 -3.43 2.31 -9.50
C VAL A 25 -3.13 1.83 -10.91
N SER A 26 -2.52 2.69 -11.75
CA SER A 26 -2.30 2.36 -13.16
C SER A 26 -1.46 1.10 -13.34
N HIS A 27 -1.79 0.33 -14.38
CA HIS A 27 -1.02 -0.84 -14.80
C HIS A 27 0.49 -0.58 -14.89
N ALA A 28 0.87 0.57 -15.48
CA ALA A 28 2.26 0.95 -15.65
C ALA A 28 3.01 1.02 -14.31
N THR A 29 2.40 1.63 -13.30
CA THR A 29 2.99 1.75 -11.96
C THR A 29 3.14 0.38 -11.31
N ILE A 30 2.11 -0.46 -11.39
CA ILE A 30 2.15 -1.82 -10.81
C ILE A 30 3.21 -2.69 -11.50
N SER A 31 3.31 -2.59 -12.82
CA SER A 31 4.30 -3.33 -13.61
C SER A 31 5.73 -2.91 -13.29
N GLN A 32 5.98 -1.60 -13.15
CA GLN A 32 7.28 -1.07 -12.71
C GLN A 32 7.67 -1.59 -11.32
N ILE A 33 6.74 -1.58 -10.36
CA ILE A 33 7.03 -2.09 -9.01
C ILE A 33 7.18 -3.62 -9.01
N TYR A 34 6.40 -4.34 -9.82
CA TYR A 34 6.52 -5.78 -9.97
C TYR A 34 7.88 -6.20 -10.55
N ARG A 35 8.38 -5.45 -11.53
CA ARG A 35 9.71 -5.67 -12.15
C ARG A 35 10.86 -5.22 -11.24
N GLY A 36 10.59 -4.31 -10.30
CA GLY A 36 11.59 -3.73 -9.41
C GLY A 36 12.24 -2.47 -9.95
N ASP A 37 11.68 -1.90 -11.03
CA ASP A 37 12.12 -0.62 -11.60
C ASP A 37 11.70 0.57 -10.72
N LEU A 38 10.67 0.38 -9.87
CA LEU A 38 10.17 1.36 -8.92
C LEU A 38 10.02 0.72 -7.53
N ASP A 39 10.65 1.30 -6.51
CA ASP A 39 10.44 0.88 -5.12
C ASP A 39 9.07 1.36 -4.62
N ILE A 40 8.31 0.49 -3.96
CA ILE A 40 7.01 0.85 -3.37
C ILE A 40 7.13 1.97 -2.32
N ASN A 41 8.27 2.08 -1.65
CA ASN A 41 8.54 3.14 -0.67
C ASN A 41 8.73 4.51 -1.32
N ASN A 42 9.07 4.55 -2.61
CA ASN A 42 9.25 5.79 -3.37
C ASN A 42 7.94 6.26 -4.03
N VAL A 43 6.89 5.46 -3.97
CA VAL A 43 5.56 5.83 -4.47
C VAL A 43 4.84 6.65 -3.40
N ALA A 44 3.93 7.53 -3.82
CA ALA A 44 3.09 8.28 -2.88
C ALA A 44 2.43 7.34 -1.85
N PHE A 45 2.53 7.70 -0.57
CA PHE A 45 2.10 6.87 0.57
C PHE A 45 0.67 6.30 0.41
N PHE A 46 -0.28 7.12 -0.05
CA PHE A 46 -1.66 6.67 -0.27
C PHE A 46 -1.78 5.64 -1.42
N THR A 47 -0.95 5.75 -2.45
CA THR A 47 -0.89 4.77 -3.54
C THR A 47 -0.36 3.44 -3.01
N ALA A 48 0.70 3.47 -2.21
CA ALA A 48 1.25 2.28 -1.58
C ALA A 48 0.24 1.61 -0.62
N LEU A 49 -0.56 2.40 0.11
CA LEU A 49 -1.68 1.88 0.92
C LEU A 49 -2.78 1.21 0.08
N LYS A 50 -3.14 1.78 -1.07
CA LYS A 50 -4.12 1.18 -1.99
C LYS A 50 -3.62 -0.15 -2.52
N ILE A 51 -2.33 -0.24 -2.87
CA ILE A 51 -1.69 -1.48 -3.31
C ILE A 51 -1.68 -2.52 -2.19
N ALA A 52 -1.27 -2.14 -0.96
CA ALA A 52 -1.31 -3.05 0.19
C ALA A 52 -2.72 -3.60 0.44
N LYS A 53 -3.74 -2.74 0.34
CA LYS A 53 -5.15 -3.14 0.46
C LYS A 53 -5.57 -4.11 -0.65
N ALA A 54 -5.19 -3.85 -1.91
CA ALA A 54 -5.51 -4.71 -3.05
C ALA A 54 -4.81 -6.08 -2.97
N LEU A 55 -3.59 -6.10 -2.45
CA LEU A 55 -2.85 -7.32 -2.14
C LEU A 55 -3.42 -8.06 -0.92
N GLY A 56 -4.29 -7.42 -0.13
CA GLY A 56 -4.88 -7.97 1.09
C GLY A 56 -3.86 -8.19 2.21
N VAL A 57 -2.80 -7.37 2.24
CA VAL A 57 -1.74 -7.41 3.26
C VAL A 57 -1.84 -6.19 4.16
N LYS A 58 -1.30 -6.29 5.37
CA LYS A 58 -1.19 -5.11 6.23
C LYS A 58 -0.15 -4.16 5.62
N PRO A 59 -0.36 -2.84 5.66
CA PRO A 59 0.66 -1.89 5.18
C PRO A 59 2.03 -2.10 5.85
N SER A 60 2.05 -2.53 7.12
CA SER A 60 3.28 -2.89 7.82
C SER A 60 4.04 -4.05 7.19
N GLU A 61 3.36 -4.98 6.50
CA GLU A 61 4.00 -6.11 5.84
C GLU A 61 4.62 -5.73 4.50
N LEU A 62 4.33 -4.53 3.97
CA LEU A 62 4.76 -4.09 2.65
C LEU A 62 5.62 -2.81 2.67
N LEU A 63 5.42 -1.95 3.66
CA LEU A 63 6.06 -0.64 3.77
C LEU A 63 7.24 -0.64 4.74
N SER A 64 8.23 0.20 4.43
CA SER A 64 9.37 0.52 5.28
C SER A 64 8.97 1.19 6.60
N ASP A 65 9.89 1.23 7.57
CA ASP A 65 9.66 1.82 8.89
C ASP A 65 9.29 3.31 8.83
N GLU A 66 9.85 4.05 7.86
CA GLU A 66 9.50 5.45 7.64
C GLU A 66 8.03 5.60 7.20
N SER A 67 7.60 4.80 6.23
CA SER A 67 6.20 4.76 5.80
C SER A 67 5.25 4.25 6.90
N ARG A 68 5.73 3.41 7.82
CA ARG A 68 4.95 2.97 9.00
C ARG A 68 4.73 4.13 9.98
N GLU A 69 5.69 5.03 10.16
CA GLU A 69 5.51 6.21 11.01
C GLU A 69 4.47 7.17 10.40
N GLU A 70 4.48 7.38 9.09
CA GLU A 70 3.43 8.14 8.40
C GLU A 70 2.03 7.52 8.60
N LEU A 71 1.92 6.20 8.51
CA LEU A 71 0.66 5.50 8.84
C LEU A 71 0.22 5.75 10.28
N ARG A 72 1.15 5.74 11.23
CA ARG A 72 0.89 6.01 12.65
C ARG A 72 0.41 7.45 12.86
N LYS A 73 1.02 8.44 12.19
CA LYS A 73 0.58 9.84 12.21
C LYS A 73 -0.84 10.00 11.69
N VAL A 74 -1.16 9.40 10.53
CA VAL A 74 -2.50 9.43 9.93
C VAL A 74 -3.54 8.79 10.85
N ARG A 75 -3.23 7.64 11.47
CA ARG A 75 -4.15 6.98 12.42
C ARG A 75 -4.42 7.84 13.65
N LYS A 76 -3.39 8.47 14.23
CA LYS A 76 -3.54 9.41 15.35
C LYS A 76 -4.39 10.61 14.95
N ALA A 77 -4.18 11.19 13.77
CA ALA A 77 -4.99 12.32 13.28
C ALA A 77 -6.47 11.94 13.15
N LYS A 78 -6.76 10.77 12.56
CA LYS A 78 -8.15 10.26 12.41
C LYS A 78 -8.81 9.99 13.76
N GLN A 79 -8.08 9.45 14.73
CA GLN A 79 -8.57 9.24 16.09
C GLN A 79 -8.96 10.56 16.76
N ARG A 80 -8.10 11.58 16.66
CA ARG A 80 -8.36 12.93 17.19
C ARG A 80 -9.58 13.60 16.56
N GLN A 81 -9.79 13.42 15.24
CA GLN A 81 -10.98 13.94 14.56
C GLN A 81 -12.26 13.26 15.06
N ARG A 82 -12.21 11.94 15.26
CA ARG A 82 -13.37 11.17 15.73
C ARG A 82 -13.76 11.55 17.16
N SER A 83 -12.79 11.70 18.06
CA SER A 83 -13.07 12.12 19.45
C SER A 83 -13.69 13.52 19.52
N LYS A 84 -13.23 14.46 18.69
CA LYS A 84 -13.79 15.82 18.61
C LYS A 84 -15.24 15.87 18.11
N ARG A 85 -15.65 14.90 17.28
CA ARG A 85 -17.01 14.83 16.72
C ARG A 85 -18.02 14.20 17.68
N VAL A 86 -17.56 13.39 18.65
CA VAL A 86 -18.41 12.74 19.66
C VAL A 86 -18.73 13.67 20.83
N THR A 87 -17.88 14.67 21.08
CA THR A 87 -18.04 15.66 22.16
C THR A 87 -18.81 16.92 21.76
N ARG A 88 -19.41 16.96 20.57
CA ARG A 88 -20.24 18.06 20.04
C ARG A 88 -21.65 17.56 19.82
#